data_AF-A0A7J9XZ11-F1
#
_entry.id   AF-A0A7J9XZ11-F1
#
_cell.length_a   1.000
_cell.length_b   1.000
_cell.length_c   1.000
_cell.angle_alpha   90.00
_cell.angle_beta   90.00
_cell.angle_gamma   90.00
#
_symmetry.space_group_name_H-M   'P 1'
#
loop_
_entity.id
_entity.type
_entity.pdbx_description
1 polymer ?
#
loop_
_entity_poly.entity_id
_entity_poly.type
_entity_poly.pdbx_seq_one_letter_code
_entity_poly.pdbx_strand_id
1 'polypeptide(L)'
;MTIKFKRSIIATALVLPLAAGAIALASTTSGTAAPQPEQKRYAPVWHNQPTSVGQAVDLAAVVVRATVVDVRQAPDVVVPAKAEPGGVDRVATQAVTLRTKEVFKGSMPATFTVSRTGGPNIVVEGDPAYRTGQQYVLALQSQRPDGRWVLVSPEGRYQVRAGKVYAISDVPGVAKVNGRSYDQFRATVENAVS
;
A
#
# COMPACT_ATOMS: atom_id res chain seq x y z
N MET A 1 2.97 -38.04 -8.12
CA MET A 1 2.36 -38.18 -6.79
C MET A 1 1.02 -37.46 -6.83
N THR A 2 -0.07 -38.22 -6.83
CA THR A 2 -1.41 -37.75 -7.24
C THR A 2 -2.28 -37.63 -6.00
N ILE A 3 -2.77 -36.43 -5.70
CA ILE A 3 -3.64 -36.17 -4.54
C ILE A 3 -5.08 -36.04 -5.04
N LYS A 4 -5.93 -37.00 -4.65
CA LYS A 4 -7.38 -36.99 -4.89
C LYS A 4 -8.09 -36.19 -3.79
N PHE A 5 -8.91 -35.21 -4.16
CA PHE A 5 -9.83 -34.55 -3.24
C PHE A 5 -11.26 -35.13 -3.39
N LYS A 6 -11.80 -35.62 -2.26
CA LYS A 6 -13.20 -36.06 -2.12
C LYS A 6 -14.12 -34.84 -2.13
N ARG A 7 -15.15 -34.86 -2.98
CA ARG A 7 -16.29 -33.93 -2.94
C ARG A 7 -17.27 -34.40 -1.86
N SER A 8 -17.54 -33.57 -0.86
CA SER A 8 -18.72 -33.72 -0.01
C SER A 8 -19.78 -32.75 -0.50
N ILE A 9 -20.87 -33.31 -1.00
CA ILE A 9 -22.13 -32.63 -1.30
C ILE A 9 -22.91 -32.62 0.02
N ILE A 10 -23.19 -31.44 0.56
CA ILE A 10 -24.20 -31.28 1.62
C ILE A 10 -25.38 -30.57 0.97
N ALA A 11 -26.49 -31.28 0.94
CA ALA A 11 -27.77 -30.83 0.45
C ALA A 11 -28.59 -30.21 1.60
N THR A 12 -29.38 -29.20 1.23
CA THR A 12 -30.73 -28.92 1.77
C THR A 12 -30.86 -28.31 3.17
N ALA A 13 -31.34 -27.07 3.22
CA ALA A 13 -32.67 -26.76 3.77
C ALA A 13 -33.07 -25.32 3.39
N LEU A 14 -34.07 -25.23 2.51
CA LEU A 14 -34.80 -24.02 2.17
C LEU A 14 -35.87 -23.81 3.25
N VAL A 15 -35.81 -22.71 4.00
CA VAL A 15 -36.93 -22.22 4.81
C VAL A 15 -37.16 -20.76 4.46
N LEU A 16 -38.29 -20.50 3.82
CA LEU A 16 -38.82 -19.18 3.49
C LEU A 16 -39.57 -18.62 4.71
N PRO A 17 -39.23 -17.42 5.21
CA PRO A 17 -40.19 -16.61 5.93
C PRO A 17 -40.91 -15.65 4.96
N LEU A 18 -42.24 -15.81 4.88
CA LEU A 18 -43.18 -14.77 4.47
C LEU A 18 -43.00 -13.55 5.37
N ALA A 19 -42.53 -12.42 4.83
CA ALA A 19 -42.54 -11.14 5.51
C ALA A 19 -43.53 -10.20 4.82
N ALA A 20 -44.55 -9.82 5.59
CA ALA A 20 -45.62 -8.91 5.22
C ALA A 20 -45.06 -7.55 4.74
N GLY A 21 -45.68 -7.02 3.68
CA GLY A 21 -45.35 -5.72 3.11
C GLY A 21 -45.59 -4.59 4.11
N ALA A 22 -44.53 -3.86 4.43
CA ALA A 22 -44.61 -2.49 4.90
C ALA A 22 -44.24 -1.57 3.74
N ILE A 23 -45.21 -0.85 3.21
CA ILE A 23 -45.00 0.23 2.25
C ILE A 23 -44.39 1.39 3.05
N ALA A 24 -43.06 1.45 3.11
CA ALA A 24 -42.37 2.62 3.61
C ALA A 24 -42.44 3.72 2.54
N LEU A 25 -43.16 4.81 2.83
CA LEU A 25 -43.06 6.04 2.05
C LEU A 25 -41.62 6.55 2.12
N ALA A 26 -40.83 6.24 1.11
CA ALA A 26 -39.49 6.80 0.94
C ALA A 26 -39.64 8.28 0.55
N SER A 27 -39.57 9.16 1.54
CA SER A 27 -39.37 10.60 1.30
C SER A 27 -37.98 10.79 0.68
N THR A 28 -37.92 10.90 -0.65
CA THR A 28 -36.71 11.29 -1.37
C THR A 28 -36.46 12.77 -1.11
N THR A 29 -35.78 13.05 0.01
CA THR A 29 -35.14 14.35 0.20
C THR A 29 -33.99 14.43 -0.80
N SER A 30 -34.24 15.11 -1.92
CA SER A 30 -33.21 15.54 -2.87
C SER A 30 -32.35 16.60 -2.19
N GLY A 31 -31.51 16.18 -1.24
CA GLY A 31 -30.49 17.03 -0.65
C GLY A 31 -29.45 17.32 -1.73
N THR A 32 -29.26 18.60 -2.04
CA THR A 32 -28.13 19.07 -2.85
C THR A 32 -26.85 18.61 -2.14
N ALA A 33 -26.19 17.59 -2.69
CA ALA A 33 -24.91 17.12 -2.16
C ALA A 33 -23.95 18.31 -2.11
N ALA A 34 -23.36 18.57 -0.94
CA ALA A 34 -22.33 19.59 -0.83
C ALA A 34 -21.22 19.30 -1.85
N PRO A 35 -20.68 20.31 -2.54
CA PRO A 35 -19.61 20.12 -3.51
C PRO A 35 -18.44 19.40 -2.81
N GLN A 36 -18.00 18.27 -3.38
CA GLN A 36 -16.81 17.60 -2.86
C GLN A 36 -15.59 18.50 -3.10
N PRO A 37 -14.69 18.63 -2.11
CA PRO A 37 -13.48 19.41 -2.30
C PRO A 37 -12.66 18.84 -3.47
N GLU A 38 -12.17 19.73 -4.32
CA GLU A 38 -11.33 19.36 -5.46
C GLU A 38 -10.06 18.64 -4.96
N GLN A 39 -9.83 17.44 -5.49
CA GLN A 39 -8.63 16.65 -5.15
C GLN A 39 -7.49 17.07 -6.05
N LYS A 40 -6.39 17.53 -5.45
CA LYS A 40 -5.16 17.80 -6.20
C LYS A 40 -4.50 16.48 -6.60
N ARG A 41 -4.19 16.34 -7.89
CA ARG A 41 -3.45 15.21 -8.45
C ARG A 41 -2.00 15.60 -8.65
N TYR A 42 -1.10 14.75 -8.21
CA TYR A 42 0.35 14.94 -8.40
C TYR A 42 0.91 13.75 -9.16
N ALA A 43 1.74 14.04 -10.16
CA ALA A 43 2.56 13.08 -10.87
C ALA A 43 4.01 13.19 -10.34
N PRO A 44 4.40 12.34 -9.37
CA PRO A 44 5.73 12.43 -8.77
C PRO A 44 6.82 12.02 -9.76
N VAL A 45 7.93 12.76 -9.75
CA VAL A 45 9.19 12.32 -10.37
C VAL A 45 10.03 11.64 -9.30
N TRP A 46 10.26 10.34 -9.46
CA TRP A 46 11.01 9.54 -8.49
C TRP A 46 12.50 9.61 -8.77
N HIS A 47 13.29 9.78 -7.72
CA HIS A 47 14.76 9.80 -7.82
C HIS A 47 15.33 8.47 -8.29
N ASN A 48 14.78 7.37 -7.77
CA ASN A 48 15.12 6.01 -8.22
C ASN A 48 14.08 5.51 -9.22
N GLN A 49 14.49 4.61 -10.11
CA GLN A 49 13.62 3.95 -11.07
C GLN A 49 14.01 2.46 -11.22
N PRO A 50 14.01 1.67 -10.12
CA PRO A 50 14.20 0.22 -10.24
C PRO A 50 13.20 -0.35 -11.24
N THR A 51 13.67 -1.26 -12.09
CA THR A 51 12.85 -1.91 -13.12
C THR A 51 12.57 -3.38 -12.77
N SER A 52 13.09 -3.86 -11.64
CA SER A 52 12.93 -5.24 -11.18
C SER A 52 12.96 -5.31 -9.65
N VAL A 53 12.51 -6.44 -9.10
CA VAL A 53 12.61 -6.72 -7.65
C VAL A 53 14.07 -6.70 -7.20
N GLY A 54 14.98 -7.28 -7.98
CA GLY A 54 16.41 -7.29 -7.66
C GLY A 54 16.98 -5.89 -7.52
N GLN A 55 16.73 -5.01 -8.50
CA GLN A 55 17.18 -3.61 -8.43
C GLN A 55 16.57 -2.86 -7.23
N ALA A 56 15.30 -3.12 -6.88
CA ALA A 56 14.70 -2.54 -5.69
C ALA A 56 15.36 -3.04 -4.39
N VAL A 57 15.74 -4.32 -4.33
CA VAL A 57 16.48 -4.93 -3.21
C VAL A 57 17.90 -4.38 -3.11
N ASP A 58 18.59 -4.16 -4.24
CA ASP A 58 19.94 -3.60 -4.28
C ASP A 58 19.99 -2.18 -3.71
N LEU A 59 19.02 -1.34 -4.08
CA LEU A 59 18.87 0.03 -3.59
C LEU A 59 18.43 0.09 -2.11
N ALA A 60 17.91 -1.00 -1.56
CA ALA A 60 17.39 -1.04 -0.21
C ALA A 60 18.49 -1.35 0.81
N ALA A 61 18.51 -0.56 1.89
CA ALA A 61 19.24 -0.87 3.11
C ALA A 61 18.55 -2.00 3.90
N VAL A 62 17.22 -2.04 3.86
CA VAL A 62 16.40 -3.03 4.58
C VAL A 62 15.27 -3.54 3.68
N VAL A 63 15.00 -4.84 3.71
CA VAL A 63 13.85 -5.45 3.03
C VAL A 63 13.05 -6.25 4.04
N VAL A 64 11.75 -5.96 4.16
CA VAL A 64 10.91 -6.46 5.25
C VAL A 64 9.49 -6.77 4.77
N ARG A 65 8.88 -7.85 5.29
CA ARG A 65 7.42 -8.02 5.27
C ARG A 65 6.82 -7.41 6.54
N ALA A 66 5.81 -6.57 6.39
CA ALA A 66 5.16 -5.90 7.51
C ALA A 66 3.64 -5.75 7.31
N THR A 67 2.93 -5.50 8.40
CA THR A 67 1.49 -5.19 8.41
C THR A 67 1.28 -3.74 8.84
N VAL A 68 0.45 -2.99 8.12
CA VAL A 68 0.06 -1.62 8.52
C VAL A 68 -0.78 -1.69 9.79
N VAL A 69 -0.38 -0.91 10.79
CA VAL A 69 -1.08 -0.81 12.09
C VAL A 69 -1.81 0.52 12.20
N ASP A 70 -1.19 1.61 11.75
CA ASP A 70 -1.76 2.96 11.84
C ASP A 70 -1.34 3.80 10.63
N VAL A 71 -2.22 4.70 10.21
CA VAL A 71 -1.98 5.68 9.14
C VAL A 71 -2.48 7.02 9.65
N ARG A 72 -1.56 7.96 9.85
CA ARG A 72 -1.88 9.31 10.36
C ARG A 72 -1.27 10.39 9.50
N GLN A 73 -1.89 11.57 9.52
CA GLN A 73 -1.29 12.76 8.91
C GLN A 73 0.01 13.09 9.64
N ALA A 74 1.04 13.41 8.87
CA ALA A 74 2.31 13.92 9.37
C ALA A 74 2.48 15.38 8.91
N PRO A 75 3.39 16.14 9.53
CA PRO A 75 3.71 17.49 9.07
C PRO A 75 4.08 17.51 7.58
N ASP A 76 3.63 18.52 6.88
CA ASP A 76 3.97 18.70 5.47
C ASP A 76 5.48 18.83 5.30
N VAL A 77 5.98 18.32 4.18
CA VAL A 77 7.33 18.65 3.72
C VAL A 77 7.26 20.04 3.10
N VAL A 78 8.00 20.97 3.69
CA VAL A 78 8.08 22.35 3.22
C VAL A 78 9.35 22.49 2.38
N VAL A 79 9.19 22.88 1.13
CA VAL A 79 10.29 23.10 0.19
C VAL A 79 10.29 24.56 -0.22
N PRO A 80 11.42 25.28 -0.22
CA PRO A 80 11.49 26.63 -0.77
C PRO A 80 11.06 26.65 -2.24
N ALA A 81 10.08 27.49 -2.57
CA ALA A 81 9.54 27.63 -3.92
C ALA A 81 9.19 29.09 -4.17
N LYS A 82 10.13 29.83 -4.78
CA LYS A 82 10.03 31.30 -4.95
C LYS A 82 8.77 31.74 -5.72
N ALA A 83 8.24 30.89 -6.59
CA ALA A 83 7.06 31.17 -7.39
C ALA A 83 5.72 30.92 -6.66
N GLU A 84 5.73 30.24 -5.51
CA GLU A 84 4.52 29.90 -4.77
C GLU A 84 4.11 31.01 -3.79
N PRO A 85 2.80 31.19 -3.51
CA PRO A 85 2.34 32.07 -2.44
C PRO A 85 2.99 31.70 -1.10
N GLY A 86 3.71 32.67 -0.49
CA GLY A 86 4.47 32.44 0.75
C GLY A 86 5.89 31.89 0.54
N GLY A 87 6.36 31.77 -0.70
CA GLY A 87 7.73 31.39 -1.03
C GLY A 87 8.09 29.93 -0.73
N VAL A 88 7.09 29.09 -0.44
CA VAL A 88 7.25 27.68 -0.11
C VAL A 88 6.19 26.82 -0.78
N ASP A 89 6.59 25.64 -1.23
CA ASP A 89 5.70 24.53 -1.59
C ASP A 89 5.53 23.63 -0.36
N ARG A 90 4.31 23.12 -0.18
CA ARG A 90 3.93 22.26 0.93
C ARG A 90 3.36 20.96 0.39
N VAL A 91 4.10 19.89 0.61
CA VAL A 91 3.71 18.54 0.20
C VAL A 91 3.15 17.81 1.41
N ALA A 92 1.86 17.51 1.40
CA ALA A 92 1.25 16.78 2.50
C ALA A 92 1.88 15.39 2.63
N THR A 93 2.13 14.97 3.87
CA THR A 93 2.69 13.65 4.15
C THR A 93 1.88 12.86 5.18
N GLN A 94 2.07 11.55 5.16
CA GLN A 94 1.52 10.63 6.12
C GLN A 94 2.65 9.86 6.81
N ALA A 95 2.46 9.60 8.10
CA ALA A 95 3.24 8.63 8.85
C ALA A 95 2.47 7.31 8.87
N VAL A 96 3.08 6.27 8.33
CA VAL A 96 2.50 4.93 8.26
C VAL A 96 3.25 4.05 9.25
N THR A 97 2.59 3.62 10.32
CA THR A 97 3.19 2.74 11.32
C THR A 97 2.95 1.30 10.92
N LEU A 98 4.02 0.50 10.88
CA LEU A 98 3.98 -0.89 10.48
C LEU A 98 4.57 -1.79 11.56
N ARG A 99 4.02 -2.99 11.67
CA ARG A 99 4.55 -4.07 12.49
C ARG A 99 5.30 -5.07 11.61
N THR A 100 6.58 -5.26 11.92
CA THR A 100 7.46 -6.22 11.25
C THR A 100 6.94 -7.64 11.44
N LYS A 101 6.92 -8.41 10.36
CA LYS A 101 6.57 -9.83 10.34
C LYS A 101 7.77 -10.69 10.01
N GLU A 102 8.62 -10.22 9.10
CA GLU A 102 9.77 -10.96 8.61
C GLU A 102 10.77 -9.98 7.99
N VAL A 103 12.07 -10.21 8.22
CA VAL A 103 13.15 -9.38 7.67
C VAL A 103 13.94 -10.24 6.70
N PHE A 104 14.11 -9.75 5.47
CA PHE A 104 14.87 -10.43 4.41
C PHE A 104 16.28 -9.88 4.26
N LYS A 105 16.46 -8.56 4.45
CA LYS A 105 17.75 -7.86 4.34
C LYS A 105 17.87 -6.83 5.46
N GLY A 106 19.05 -6.71 6.05
CA GLY A 106 19.35 -5.72 7.08
C GLY A 106 18.73 -6.05 8.44
N SER A 107 18.40 -5.03 9.23
CA SER A 107 17.79 -5.16 10.55
C SER A 107 16.65 -4.15 10.70
N MET A 108 15.56 -4.55 11.36
CA MET A 108 14.38 -3.71 11.54
C MET A 108 13.74 -3.96 12.91
N PRO A 109 13.37 -2.93 13.68
CA PRO A 109 12.61 -3.10 14.92
C PRO A 109 11.25 -3.78 14.70
N ALA A 110 10.64 -4.25 15.79
CA ALA A 110 9.32 -4.88 15.76
C ALA A 110 8.22 -3.96 15.21
N THR A 111 8.36 -2.65 15.40
CA THR A 111 7.49 -1.61 14.85
C THR A 111 8.33 -0.46 14.34
N PHE A 112 7.95 0.09 13.19
CA PHE A 112 8.64 1.18 12.53
C PHE A 112 7.65 2.08 11.78
N THR A 113 8.10 3.26 11.38
CA THR A 113 7.28 4.22 10.63
C THR A 113 7.91 4.52 9.29
N VAL A 114 7.09 4.53 8.24
CA VAL A 114 7.48 4.97 6.89
C VAL A 114 6.84 6.32 6.61
N SER A 115 7.58 7.21 5.95
CA SER A 115 7.05 8.46 5.41
C SER A 115 6.47 8.23 4.02
N ARG A 116 5.25 8.73 3.78
CA ARG A 116 4.59 8.69 2.47
C ARG A 116 4.09 10.08 2.08
N THR A 117 4.20 10.44 0.81
CA THR A 117 3.50 11.60 0.25
C THR A 117 2.01 11.30 0.12
N GLY A 118 1.16 12.20 0.61
CA GLY A 118 -0.28 12.07 0.54
C GLY A 118 -1.01 12.71 1.72
N GLY A 119 -2.33 12.67 1.67
CA GLY A 119 -3.21 13.21 2.72
C GLY A 119 -4.68 13.12 2.28
N PRO A 120 -5.63 13.58 3.11
CA PRO A 120 -7.06 13.49 2.82
C PRO A 120 -7.47 14.10 1.47
N ASN A 121 -6.73 15.11 1.00
CA ASN A 121 -7.04 15.88 -0.21
C ASN A 121 -6.00 15.70 -1.32
N ILE A 122 -5.09 14.72 -1.18
CA ILE A 122 -4.03 14.46 -2.15
C ILE A 122 -4.10 13.00 -2.61
N VAL A 123 -4.32 12.82 -3.91
CA VAL A 123 -4.19 11.53 -4.58
C VAL A 123 -2.91 11.55 -5.39
N VAL A 124 -2.00 10.65 -5.05
CA VAL A 124 -0.79 10.40 -5.83
C VAL A 124 -1.11 9.32 -6.85
N GLU A 125 -1.02 9.67 -8.12
CA GLU A 125 -1.30 8.72 -9.20
C GLU A 125 -0.28 7.57 -9.17
N GLY A 126 -0.76 6.33 -9.35
CA GLY A 126 0.09 5.13 -9.27
C GLY A 126 0.53 4.73 -7.84
N ASP A 127 0.23 5.51 -6.81
CA ASP A 127 0.59 5.21 -5.41
C ASP A 127 -0.64 5.14 -4.49
N PRO A 128 -1.41 4.04 -4.48
CA PRO A 128 -2.57 3.88 -3.60
C PRO A 128 -2.24 4.08 -2.12
N ALA A 129 -3.21 4.60 -1.38
CA ALA A 129 -3.08 4.82 0.06
C ALA A 129 -2.95 3.51 0.84
N TYR A 130 -2.16 3.55 1.91
CA TYR A 130 -2.10 2.48 2.91
C TYR A 130 -3.43 2.37 3.66
N ARG A 131 -3.77 1.14 4.06
CA ARG A 131 -4.90 0.86 4.95
C ARG A 131 -4.47 -0.08 6.07
N THR A 132 -4.97 0.17 7.28
CA THR A 132 -4.74 -0.70 8.44
C THR A 132 -5.10 -2.15 8.13
N GLY A 133 -4.26 -3.08 8.59
CA GLY A 133 -4.40 -4.52 8.36
C GLY A 133 -3.83 -5.02 7.04
N GLN A 134 -3.52 -4.14 6.08
CA GLN A 134 -2.86 -4.56 4.84
C GLN A 134 -1.42 -5.00 5.10
N GLN A 135 -0.99 -6.01 4.34
CA GLN A 135 0.36 -6.55 4.39
C GLN A 135 1.16 -6.16 3.17
N TYR A 136 2.43 -5.89 3.37
CA TYR A 136 3.35 -5.50 2.32
C TYR A 136 4.71 -6.15 2.49
N VAL A 137 5.40 -6.40 1.39
CA VAL A 137 6.86 -6.45 1.37
C VAL A 137 7.37 -5.07 0.94
N LEU A 138 8.29 -4.52 1.72
CA LEU A 138 8.82 -3.18 1.56
C LEU A 138 10.34 -3.24 1.39
N ALA A 139 10.83 -2.54 0.37
CA ALA A 139 12.23 -2.23 0.16
C ALA A 139 12.47 -0.79 0.64
N LEU A 140 13.29 -0.65 1.68
CA LEU A 140 13.49 0.59 2.42
C LEU A 140 14.94 1.08 2.28
N GLN A 141 15.09 2.37 2.00
CA GLN A 141 16.37 3.08 2.07
C GLN A 141 16.71 3.42 3.53
N SER A 142 17.80 4.17 3.75
CA SER A 142 18.18 4.64 5.08
C SER A 142 17.07 5.41 5.80
N GLN A 143 17.09 5.29 7.13
CA GLN A 143 16.24 6.08 8.00
C GLN A 143 16.62 7.57 7.91
N ARG A 144 15.61 8.46 7.88
CA ARG A 144 15.81 9.91 7.95
C ARG A 144 16.18 10.34 9.38
N PRO A 145 16.72 11.57 9.56
CA PRO A 145 16.98 12.12 10.89
C PRO A 145 15.76 12.20 11.82
N ASP A 146 14.55 12.22 11.25
CA ASP A 146 13.29 12.21 12.00
C ASP A 146 12.82 10.81 12.44
N GLY A 147 13.64 9.78 12.22
CA GLY A 147 13.36 8.40 12.58
C GLY A 147 12.41 7.66 11.63
N ARG A 148 11.94 8.28 10.54
CA ARG A 148 11.08 7.61 9.55
C ARG A 148 11.92 6.96 8.45
N TRP A 149 11.50 5.79 8.02
CA TRP A 149 12.07 5.07 6.88
C TRP A 149 11.54 5.63 5.55
N VAL A 150 12.38 5.60 4.53
CA VAL A 150 12.04 6.00 3.16
C VAL A 150 11.88 4.76 2.30
N LEU A 151 10.81 4.70 1.51
CA LEU A 151 10.63 3.63 0.52
C LEU A 151 11.56 3.85 -0.66
N VAL A 152 12.05 2.75 -1.23
CA VAL A 152 12.60 2.78 -2.58
C VAL A 152 11.42 3.02 -3.54
N SER A 153 11.14 4.26 -3.91
CA SER A 153 10.08 4.54 -4.89
C SER A 153 10.58 4.40 -6.33
N PRO A 154 9.71 4.10 -7.30
CA PRO A 154 8.30 3.70 -7.13
C PRO A 154 8.10 2.23 -6.71
N GLU A 155 9.10 1.37 -6.90
CA GLU A 155 8.88 -0.09 -6.94
C GLU A 155 9.16 -0.87 -5.66
N GLY A 156 9.48 -0.20 -4.56
CA GLY A 156 9.84 -0.84 -3.29
C GLY A 156 8.64 -1.28 -2.45
N ARG A 157 7.44 -1.35 -3.03
CA ARG A 157 6.20 -1.67 -2.32
C ARG A 157 5.41 -2.73 -3.04
N TYR A 158 5.24 -3.87 -2.38
CA TYR A 158 4.51 -5.03 -2.91
C TYR A 158 3.41 -5.43 -1.93
N GLN A 159 2.15 -5.37 -2.35
CA GLN A 159 1.04 -5.78 -1.49
C GLN A 159 0.91 -7.31 -1.45
N VAL A 160 0.76 -7.85 -0.23
CA VAL A 160 0.46 -9.26 -0.01
C VAL A 160 -1.03 -9.40 0.31
N ARG A 161 -1.78 -10.13 -0.53
CA ARG A 161 -3.22 -10.36 -0.35
C ARG A 161 -3.56 -11.79 -0.73
N ALA A 162 -4.27 -12.50 0.16
CA ALA A 162 -4.69 -13.88 -0.05
C ALA A 162 -3.53 -14.81 -0.48
N GLY A 163 -2.37 -14.67 0.16
CA GLY A 163 -1.17 -15.46 -0.15
C GLY A 163 -0.49 -15.13 -1.48
N LYS A 164 -0.93 -14.08 -2.18
CA LYS A 164 -0.36 -13.62 -3.45
C LYS A 164 0.25 -12.23 -3.32
N VAL A 165 1.21 -11.94 -4.20
CA VAL A 165 1.91 -10.65 -4.24
C VAL A 165 1.47 -9.83 -5.45
N TYR A 166 1.33 -8.52 -5.24
CA TYR A 166 0.95 -7.55 -6.25
C TYR A 166 1.87 -6.34 -6.15
N ALA A 167 2.54 -6.01 -7.25
CA ALA A 167 3.21 -4.74 -7.42
C ALA A 167 2.17 -3.61 -7.35
N ILE A 168 2.56 -2.52 -6.71
CA ILE A 168 1.74 -1.33 -6.63
C ILE A 168 1.83 -0.50 -7.91
N SER A 169 2.99 -0.52 -8.56
CA SER A 169 3.23 0.16 -9.82
C SER A 169 3.07 -0.80 -10.99
N ASP A 170 2.78 -0.23 -12.15
CA ASP A 170 2.58 -0.90 -13.44
C ASP A 170 3.87 -1.01 -14.28
N VAL A 171 5.03 -0.63 -13.72
CA VAL A 171 6.32 -0.76 -14.41
C VAL A 171 6.51 -2.21 -14.91
N PRO A 172 6.72 -2.43 -16.22
CA PRO A 172 6.61 -3.77 -16.83
C PRO A 172 7.48 -4.85 -16.19
N GLY A 173 8.68 -4.52 -15.72
CA GLY A 173 9.56 -5.50 -15.09
C GLY A 173 9.16 -5.88 -13.67
N VAL A 174 8.43 -5.02 -12.98
CA VAL A 174 7.94 -5.24 -11.61
C VAL A 174 6.57 -5.89 -11.60
N ALA A 175 5.70 -5.53 -12.54
CA ALA A 175 4.39 -6.15 -12.74
C ALA A 175 4.46 -7.68 -12.96
N LYS A 176 5.63 -8.24 -13.34
CA LYS A 176 5.88 -9.69 -13.45
C LYS A 176 5.66 -10.47 -12.15
N VAL A 177 5.60 -9.80 -11.00
CA VAL A 177 5.31 -10.45 -9.71
C VAL A 177 3.81 -10.58 -9.42
N ASN A 178 2.97 -9.90 -10.19
CA ASN A 178 1.53 -9.87 -9.95
C ASN A 178 0.93 -11.27 -10.00
N GLY A 179 0.27 -11.65 -8.90
CA GLY A 179 -0.40 -12.94 -8.77
C GLY A 179 0.50 -14.11 -8.43
N ARG A 180 1.83 -13.92 -8.32
CA ARG A 180 2.74 -14.95 -7.78
C ARG A 180 2.36 -15.31 -6.36
N SER A 181 2.61 -16.54 -5.95
CA SER A 181 2.49 -16.90 -4.54
C SER A 181 3.52 -16.13 -3.71
N TYR A 182 3.18 -15.91 -2.44
CA TYR A 182 4.10 -15.28 -1.52
C TYR A 182 5.43 -16.04 -1.41
N ASP A 183 5.41 -17.37 -1.39
CA ASP A 183 6.62 -18.19 -1.29
C ASP A 183 7.53 -18.05 -2.53
N GLN A 184 6.94 -17.99 -3.73
CA GLN A 184 7.69 -17.73 -4.96
C GLN A 184 8.34 -16.33 -4.96
N PHE A 185 7.60 -15.34 -4.47
CA PHE A 185 8.12 -13.97 -4.34
C PHE A 185 9.22 -13.90 -3.28
N ARG A 186 9.02 -14.54 -2.12
CA ARG A 186 10.01 -14.65 -1.05
C ARG A 186 11.33 -15.23 -1.57
N ALA A 187 11.28 -16.36 -2.28
CA ALA A 187 12.49 -16.96 -2.87
C ALA A 187 13.19 -16.00 -3.85
N THR A 188 12.41 -15.21 -4.60
CA THR A 188 12.97 -14.17 -5.49
C THR A 188 13.71 -13.10 -4.70
N VAL A 189 13.16 -12.66 -3.57
CA VAL A 189 13.79 -11.66 -2.70
C VAL A 189 15.04 -12.24 -2.02
N GLU A 190 14.97 -13.44 -1.46
CA GLU A 190 16.11 -14.10 -0.79
C GLU A 190 17.29 -14.32 -1.76
N ASN A 191 17.02 -14.74 -2.99
CA ASN A 191 18.04 -14.86 -4.03
C ASN A 191 18.66 -13.52 -4.42
N ALA A 192 17.92 -12.41 -4.31
CA ALA A 192 18.43 -11.07 -4.62
C ALA A 192 19.22 -10.44 -3.45
N VAL A 193 19.10 -10.99 -2.24
CA VAL A 193 19.87 -10.52 -1.07
C VAL A 193 21.23 -11.22 -0.96
N SER A 194 21.34 -12.41 -1.55
CA SER A 194 22.56 -13.25 -1.54
C SER A 194 23.65 -12.68 -2.44
#